data_AF-A0AA97IWG3-F1
#
_entry.id   AF-A0AA97IWG3-F1
#
_cell.length_a   1.000
_cell.length_b   1.000
_cell.length_c   1.000
_cell.angle_alpha   90.00
_cell.angle_beta   90.00
_cell.angle_gamma   90.00
#
_symmetry.space_group_name_H-M   'P 1'
#
loop_
_entity.id
_entity.type
_entity.pdbx_description
1 polymer ?
#
loop_
_entity_poly.entity_id
_entity_poly.type
_entity_poly.pdbx_seq_one_letter_code
_entity_poly.pdbx_strand_id
1 'polypeptide(L)'
;MLLEQSLIIAAMQRHSSTFWWLAECWVSVFNKLIRRYKYLEKGFEDEVKKLLLFLKGFSESERNKLAMLTGILLANGTLNASILNSLYNENLVKEGVSAAFAVKLFKSWINEKDINAVAASLRKVNMDNRLMELFPANKQSLEHFTKYFTDAGLKELSEYVRNQQSIGARKELQKELQEQMSRGDPFKDIILYVKEEMKKNNISEQTVIGIIWSSVMSTVEWNKKEELVAEQAIKHLKQYSPLLAAFTTQGQSELTLLLKIQEYCYDNIHFMKAFQKIVVLFYKAEVLSEEPILKWYKDAHLAKGKSVFLEQMKKFVEWLKNAEEESESETEEGD
;
A
#
# COMPACT_ATOMS: atom_id res chain seq x y z
N MET A 1 22.04 -37.95 27.61
CA MET A 1 20.83 -38.46 28.30
C MET A 1 20.52 -37.77 29.64
N LEU A 2 21.16 -38.06 30.78
CA LEU A 2 20.78 -37.42 32.07
C LEU A 2 21.04 -35.91 32.12
N LEU A 3 22.13 -35.45 31.50
CA LEU A 3 22.47 -34.02 31.35
C LEU A 3 21.58 -33.27 30.33
N GLU A 4 21.10 -33.94 29.29
CA GLU A 4 20.14 -33.35 28.34
C GLU A 4 18.74 -33.26 28.95
N GLN A 5 18.32 -34.28 29.71
CA GLN A 5 17.07 -34.22 30.46
C GLN A 5 17.11 -33.13 31.52
N SER A 6 18.24 -32.93 32.22
CA SER A 6 18.35 -31.83 33.21
C SER A 6 18.39 -30.44 32.57
N LEU A 7 18.99 -30.29 31.37
CA LEU A 7 18.94 -29.05 30.59
C LEU A 7 17.55 -28.76 30.04
N ILE A 8 16.81 -29.78 29.57
CA ILE A 8 15.42 -29.66 29.14
C ILE A 8 14.52 -29.32 30.33
N ILE A 9 14.73 -29.94 31.49
CA ILE A 9 13.97 -29.65 32.72
C ILE A 9 14.30 -28.25 33.25
N ALA A 10 15.57 -27.80 33.19
CA ALA A 10 15.96 -26.45 33.59
C ALA A 10 15.47 -25.36 32.62
N ALA A 11 15.44 -25.66 31.31
CA ALA A 11 14.83 -24.80 30.30
C ALA A 11 13.30 -24.76 30.45
N MET A 12 12.66 -25.90 30.72
CA MET A 12 11.25 -25.98 31.06
C MET A 12 10.94 -25.26 32.37
N GLN A 13 11.79 -25.29 33.40
CA GLN A 13 11.59 -24.54 34.66
C GLN A 13 11.78 -23.03 34.50
N ARG A 14 12.71 -22.58 33.63
CA ARG A 14 12.82 -21.16 33.27
C ARG A 14 11.65 -20.66 32.42
N HIS A 15 11.12 -21.49 31.52
CA HIS A 15 9.94 -21.15 30.69
C HIS A 15 8.59 -21.33 31.42
N SER A 16 8.45 -22.31 32.33
CA SER A 16 7.20 -22.62 33.06
C SER A 16 6.81 -21.57 34.10
N SER A 17 7.67 -20.58 34.34
CA SER A 17 7.42 -19.52 35.31
C SER A 17 6.65 -18.34 34.70
N THR A 18 6.36 -18.38 33.39
CA THR A 18 5.65 -17.33 32.68
C THR A 18 4.28 -17.80 32.23
N PHE A 19 3.27 -16.93 32.35
CA PHE A 19 1.92 -17.19 31.87
C PHE A 19 1.88 -17.59 30.38
N TRP A 20 2.87 -17.16 29.61
CA TRP A 20 3.00 -17.43 28.18
C TRP A 20 3.10 -18.94 27.88
N TRP A 21 3.92 -19.69 28.62
CA TRP A 21 4.04 -21.14 28.45
C TRP A 21 2.74 -21.90 28.76
N LEU A 22 2.01 -21.45 29.80
CA LEU A 22 0.68 -22.01 30.10
C LEU A 22 -0.30 -21.76 28.94
N ALA A 23 -0.24 -20.57 28.32
CA ALA A 23 -1.07 -20.26 27.17
C ALA A 23 -0.76 -21.17 25.97
N GLU A 24 0.52 -21.40 25.65
CA GLU A 24 0.93 -22.34 24.58
C GLU A 24 0.43 -23.77 24.83
N CYS A 25 0.47 -24.24 26.08
CA CYS A 25 -0.03 -25.56 26.46
C CYS A 25 -1.53 -25.69 26.20
N TRP A 26 -2.34 -24.69 26.58
CA TRP A 26 -3.77 -24.66 26.26
C TRP A 26 -4.02 -24.59 24.75
N VAL A 27 -3.25 -23.80 24.01
CA VAL A 27 -3.35 -23.75 22.54
C VAL A 27 -3.07 -25.12 21.91
N SER A 28 -2.05 -25.85 22.39
CA SER A 28 -1.74 -27.20 21.93
C SER A 28 -2.92 -28.17 22.15
N VAL A 29 -3.59 -28.06 23.30
CA VAL A 29 -4.79 -28.86 23.59
C VAL A 29 -5.93 -28.51 22.63
N PHE A 30 -6.27 -27.24 22.48
CA PHE A 30 -7.33 -26.81 21.55
C PHE A 30 -7.03 -27.21 20.11
N ASN A 31 -5.79 -27.07 19.67
CA ASN A 31 -5.35 -27.49 18.34
C ASN A 31 -5.53 -28.99 18.11
N LYS A 32 -5.11 -29.83 19.07
CA LYS A 32 -5.28 -31.29 18.96
C LYS A 32 -6.77 -31.68 18.94
N LEU A 33 -7.59 -31.04 19.78
CA LEU A 33 -9.02 -31.30 19.84
C LEU A 33 -9.73 -30.88 18.56
N ILE A 34 -9.49 -29.66 18.05
CA ILE A 34 -10.15 -29.15 16.84
C ILE A 34 -9.69 -29.91 15.59
N ARG A 35 -8.41 -30.29 15.50
CA ARG A 35 -7.93 -31.14 14.40
C ARG A 35 -8.61 -32.52 14.39
N ARG A 36 -8.89 -33.10 15.57
CA ARG A 36 -9.55 -34.40 15.69
C ARG A 36 -11.07 -34.32 15.55
N TYR A 37 -11.66 -33.24 16.05
CA TYR A 37 -13.10 -33.03 16.14
C TYR A 37 -13.47 -31.69 15.49
N LYS A 38 -13.38 -31.64 14.16
CA LYS A 38 -13.55 -30.41 13.37
C LYS A 38 -14.89 -29.70 13.59
N TYR A 39 -15.96 -30.45 13.93
CA TYR A 39 -17.28 -29.89 14.25
C TYR A 39 -17.28 -28.97 15.49
N LEU A 40 -16.29 -29.07 16.38
CA LEU A 40 -16.14 -28.19 17.55
C LEU A 40 -15.64 -26.78 17.18
N GLU A 41 -15.01 -26.61 16.02
CA GLU A 41 -14.37 -25.36 15.62
C GLU A 41 -15.34 -24.17 15.66
N LYS A 42 -16.52 -24.34 15.06
CA LYS A 42 -17.53 -23.27 15.03
C LYS A 42 -18.03 -22.91 16.43
N GLY A 43 -18.33 -23.92 17.25
CA GLY A 43 -18.78 -23.70 18.63
C GLY A 43 -17.71 -22.99 19.47
N PHE A 44 -16.44 -23.38 19.31
CA PHE A 44 -15.33 -22.72 19.97
C PHE A 44 -15.18 -21.26 19.53
N GLU A 45 -15.26 -20.98 18.23
CA GLU A 45 -15.21 -19.62 17.71
C GLU A 45 -16.35 -18.74 18.26
N ASP A 46 -17.57 -19.28 18.33
CA ASP A 46 -18.75 -18.57 18.83
C ASP A 46 -18.63 -18.27 20.34
N GLU A 47 -18.10 -19.19 21.14
CA GLU A 47 -17.83 -18.93 22.56
C GLU A 47 -16.73 -17.89 22.76
N VAL A 48 -15.66 -17.92 21.96
CA VAL A 48 -14.62 -16.88 22.03
C VAL A 48 -15.19 -15.50 21.66
N LYS A 49 -16.05 -15.40 20.64
CA LYS A 49 -16.74 -14.14 20.31
C LYS A 49 -17.53 -13.59 21.51
N LYS A 50 -18.28 -14.45 22.21
CA LYS A 50 -19.02 -14.05 23.42
C LYS A 50 -18.07 -13.54 24.50
N LEU A 51 -16.97 -14.25 24.77
CA LEU A 51 -15.95 -13.80 25.74
C LEU A 51 -15.41 -12.40 25.38
N LEU A 52 -15.13 -12.16 24.10
CA LEU A 52 -14.66 -10.86 23.62
C LEU A 52 -15.72 -9.75 23.72
N LEU A 53 -17.02 -10.06 23.64
CA LEU A 53 -18.09 -9.07 23.87
C LEU A 53 -18.22 -8.68 25.34
N PHE A 54 -17.93 -9.60 26.27
CA PHE A 54 -18.08 -9.39 27.71
C PHE A 54 -16.75 -9.09 28.42
N LEU A 55 -15.77 -8.50 27.73
CA LEU A 55 -14.45 -8.18 28.31
C LEU A 55 -14.53 -7.34 29.59
N LYS A 56 -15.55 -6.50 29.75
CA LYS A 56 -15.78 -5.70 30.96
C LYS A 56 -16.04 -6.54 32.22
N GLY A 57 -16.50 -7.78 32.07
CA GLY A 57 -16.71 -8.69 33.20
C GLY A 57 -15.41 -9.26 33.79
N PHE A 58 -14.27 -9.04 33.10
CA PHE A 58 -12.97 -9.57 33.50
C PHE A 58 -12.08 -8.49 34.09
N SER A 59 -11.28 -8.87 35.08
CA SER A 59 -10.19 -8.03 35.58
C SER A 59 -9.17 -7.73 34.47
N GLU A 60 -8.35 -6.70 34.66
CA GLU A 60 -7.29 -6.37 33.68
C GLU A 60 -6.30 -7.54 33.48
N SER A 61 -5.95 -8.24 34.57
CA SER A 61 -5.08 -9.42 34.51
C SER A 61 -5.68 -10.53 33.65
N GLU A 62 -6.98 -10.83 33.84
CA GLU A 62 -7.69 -11.84 33.03
C GLU A 62 -7.82 -11.43 31.57
N ARG A 63 -8.11 -10.15 31.29
CA ARG A 63 -8.14 -9.62 29.92
C ARG A 63 -6.78 -9.76 29.23
N ASN A 64 -5.69 -9.45 29.93
CA ASN A 64 -4.33 -9.60 29.39
C ASN A 64 -4.03 -11.06 29.04
N LYS A 65 -4.40 -11.98 29.94
CA LYS A 65 -4.25 -13.42 29.75
C LYS A 65 -5.05 -13.93 28.55
N LEU A 66 -6.31 -13.52 28.45
CA LEU A 66 -7.20 -13.86 27.34
C LEU A 66 -6.65 -13.31 26.02
N ALA A 67 -6.22 -12.04 25.99
CA ALA A 67 -5.66 -11.41 24.80
C ALA A 67 -4.42 -12.15 24.26
N MET A 68 -3.50 -12.54 25.15
CA MET A 68 -2.33 -13.33 24.78
C MET A 68 -2.75 -14.68 24.20
N LEU A 69 -3.62 -15.42 24.89
CA LEU A 69 -4.11 -16.72 24.41
C LEU A 69 -4.80 -16.59 23.04
N THR A 70 -5.68 -15.59 22.86
CA THR A 70 -6.36 -15.32 21.59
C THR A 70 -5.35 -15.02 20.48
N GLY A 71 -4.30 -14.24 20.75
CA GLY A 71 -3.23 -13.97 19.78
C GLY A 71 -2.52 -15.24 19.32
N ILE A 72 -2.18 -16.15 20.24
CA ILE A 72 -1.52 -17.43 19.91
C ILE A 72 -2.46 -18.36 19.13
N LEU A 73 -3.76 -18.39 19.47
CA LEU A 73 -4.77 -19.18 18.75
C LEU A 73 -4.99 -18.66 17.32
N LEU A 74 -5.00 -17.34 17.13
CA LEU A 74 -5.06 -16.70 15.80
C LEU A 74 -3.79 -16.98 14.99
N ALA A 75 -2.62 -16.90 15.62
CA ALA A 75 -1.33 -17.22 14.99
C ALA A 75 -1.25 -18.65 14.46
N ASN A 76 -1.85 -19.59 15.17
CA ASN A 76 -1.90 -21.01 14.78
C ASN A 76 -3.04 -21.36 13.82
N GLY A 77 -3.93 -20.40 13.50
CA GLY A 77 -5.09 -20.63 12.66
C GLY A 77 -6.17 -21.49 13.32
N THR A 78 -6.13 -21.65 14.64
CA THR A 78 -7.17 -22.33 15.43
C THR A 78 -8.44 -21.49 15.50
N LEU A 79 -8.28 -20.18 15.50
CA LEU A 79 -9.35 -19.19 15.44
C LEU A 79 -9.24 -18.39 14.15
N ASN A 80 -10.40 -17.99 13.62
CA ASN A 80 -10.48 -17.05 12.52
C ASN A 80 -10.43 -15.60 13.06
N ALA A 81 -9.79 -14.69 12.33
CA ALA A 81 -9.73 -13.27 12.66
C ALA A 81 -11.12 -12.60 12.77
N SER A 82 -12.17 -13.19 12.18
CA SER A 82 -13.56 -12.75 12.28
C SER A 82 -14.07 -12.54 13.70
N ILE A 83 -13.47 -13.22 14.71
CA ILE A 83 -13.82 -13.06 16.13
C ILE A 83 -13.61 -11.63 16.63
N LEU A 84 -12.64 -10.92 16.03
CA LEU A 84 -12.22 -9.60 16.45
C LEU A 84 -13.30 -8.55 16.19
N ASN A 85 -14.34 -8.85 15.39
CA ASN A 85 -15.51 -7.98 15.25
C ASN A 85 -16.15 -7.63 16.60
N SER A 86 -16.05 -8.54 17.58
CA SER A 86 -16.54 -8.33 18.94
C SER A 86 -15.86 -7.14 19.64
N LEU A 87 -14.61 -6.84 19.29
CA LEU A 87 -13.85 -5.73 19.87
C LEU A 87 -14.35 -4.36 19.38
N TYR A 88 -15.10 -4.29 18.28
CA TYR A 88 -15.68 -3.03 17.79
C TYR A 88 -17.00 -2.66 18.47
N ASN A 89 -17.42 -3.42 19.50
CA ASN A 89 -18.60 -3.09 20.27
C ASN A 89 -18.46 -1.70 20.93
N GLU A 90 -19.45 -0.83 20.74
CA GLU A 90 -19.39 0.56 21.20
C GLU A 90 -19.07 0.70 22.69
N ASN A 91 -19.58 -0.20 23.55
CA ASN A 91 -19.37 -0.12 24.99
C ASN A 91 -17.90 -0.40 25.36
N LEU A 92 -17.26 -1.32 24.65
CA LEU A 92 -15.84 -1.66 24.85
C LEU A 92 -14.93 -0.56 24.31
N VAL A 93 -15.29 -0.01 23.15
CA VAL A 93 -14.54 1.05 22.46
C VAL A 93 -14.57 2.34 23.27
N LYS A 94 -15.75 2.78 23.74
CA LYS A 94 -15.93 4.01 24.55
C LYS A 94 -15.08 4.01 25.82
N GLU A 95 -14.92 2.85 26.45
CA GLU A 95 -14.13 2.70 27.69
C GLU A 95 -12.65 2.37 27.44
N GLY A 96 -12.21 2.29 26.18
CA GLY A 96 -10.83 1.98 25.82
C GLY A 96 -10.41 0.53 26.08
N VAL A 97 -11.35 -0.35 26.42
CA VAL A 97 -11.10 -1.78 26.67
C VAL A 97 -10.64 -2.47 25.38
N SER A 98 -11.24 -2.13 24.25
CA SER A 98 -10.91 -2.70 22.94
C SER A 98 -9.46 -2.45 22.54
N ALA A 99 -9.01 -1.19 22.60
CA ALA A 99 -7.65 -0.81 22.27
C ALA A 99 -6.62 -1.46 23.23
N ALA A 100 -6.90 -1.47 24.54
CA ALA A 100 -6.02 -2.09 25.53
C ALA A 100 -5.87 -3.61 25.32
N PHE A 101 -6.98 -4.30 25.03
CA PHE A 101 -6.98 -5.72 24.70
C PHE A 101 -6.21 -6.00 23.40
N ALA A 102 -6.47 -5.20 22.36
CA ALA A 102 -5.82 -5.32 21.06
C ALA A 102 -4.29 -5.19 21.14
N VAL A 103 -3.76 -4.32 22.01
CA VAL A 103 -2.31 -4.20 22.24
C VAL A 103 -1.70 -5.54 22.66
N LYS A 104 -2.30 -6.22 23.65
CA LYS A 104 -1.75 -7.49 24.14
C LYS A 104 -1.93 -8.61 23.11
N LEU A 105 -3.07 -8.62 22.40
CA LEU A 105 -3.37 -9.59 21.36
C LEU A 105 -2.40 -9.49 20.19
N PHE A 106 -2.23 -8.29 19.62
CA PHE A 106 -1.34 -8.10 18.47
C PHE A 106 0.13 -8.32 18.83
N LYS A 107 0.56 -7.96 20.05
CA LYS A 107 1.89 -8.34 20.54
C LYS A 107 2.09 -9.85 20.50
N SER A 108 1.14 -10.60 21.06
CA SER A 108 1.26 -12.05 21.10
C SER A 108 1.20 -12.65 19.70
N TRP A 109 0.30 -12.17 18.83
CA TRP A 109 0.18 -12.70 17.47
C TRP A 109 1.41 -12.41 16.61
N ILE A 110 1.94 -11.18 16.65
CA ILE A 110 3.14 -10.82 15.90
C ILE A 110 4.36 -11.58 16.43
N ASN A 111 4.48 -11.77 17.75
CA ASN A 111 5.58 -12.54 18.34
C ASN A 111 5.58 -14.02 17.91
N GLU A 112 4.41 -14.63 17.72
CA GLU A 112 4.27 -16.01 17.25
C GLU A 112 4.55 -16.19 15.74
N LYS A 113 4.35 -15.11 14.97
CA LYS A 113 4.49 -15.09 13.52
C LYS A 113 5.24 -13.83 13.10
N ASP A 114 4.56 -12.95 12.40
CA ASP A 114 5.03 -11.65 11.97
C ASP A 114 3.82 -10.79 11.58
N ILE A 115 4.06 -9.51 11.28
CA ILE A 115 3.03 -8.59 10.81
C ILE A 115 2.38 -9.01 9.48
N ASN A 116 3.09 -9.75 8.62
CA ASN A 116 2.56 -10.16 7.31
C ASN A 116 1.48 -11.23 7.46
N ALA A 117 1.66 -12.19 8.38
CA ALA A 117 0.68 -13.21 8.74
C ALA A 117 -0.57 -12.60 9.38
N VAL A 118 -0.39 -11.59 10.24
CA VAL A 118 -1.51 -10.80 10.80
C VAL A 118 -2.26 -10.10 9.68
N ALA A 119 -1.55 -9.35 8.82
CA ALA A 119 -2.13 -8.62 7.70
C ALA A 119 -2.92 -9.53 6.75
N ALA A 120 -2.35 -10.69 6.39
CA ALA A 120 -3.02 -11.68 5.55
C ALA A 120 -4.30 -12.22 6.21
N SER A 121 -4.28 -12.45 7.52
CA SER A 121 -5.44 -12.96 8.26
C SER A 121 -6.54 -11.91 8.39
N LEU A 122 -6.20 -10.64 8.63
CA LEU A 122 -7.16 -9.52 8.68
C LEU A 122 -7.80 -9.26 7.32
N ARG A 123 -7.02 -9.28 6.23
CA ARG A 123 -7.52 -9.11 4.85
C ARG A 123 -8.53 -10.17 4.46
N LYS A 124 -8.31 -11.44 4.84
CA LYS A 124 -9.22 -12.56 4.54
C LYS A 124 -10.65 -12.34 5.08
N VAL A 125 -10.79 -11.48 6.10
CA VAL A 125 -12.08 -11.16 6.73
C VAL A 125 -12.45 -9.68 6.60
N ASN A 126 -11.77 -8.92 5.72
CA ASN A 126 -12.00 -7.50 5.48
C ASN A 126 -11.92 -6.63 6.76
N MET A 127 -11.00 -6.95 7.66
CA MET A 127 -10.78 -6.22 8.92
C MET A 127 -9.54 -5.32 8.91
N ASP A 128 -8.73 -5.39 7.86
CA ASP A 128 -7.51 -4.61 7.67
C ASP A 128 -7.77 -3.09 7.67
N ASN A 129 -8.93 -2.65 7.15
CA ASN A 129 -9.29 -1.23 7.11
C ASN A 129 -10.06 -0.74 8.35
N ARG A 130 -10.34 -1.62 9.32
CA ARG A 130 -11.21 -1.33 10.47
C ARG A 130 -10.47 -1.18 11.79
N LEU A 131 -9.14 -1.29 11.79
CA LEU A 131 -8.32 -1.21 13.01
C LEU A 131 -8.48 0.12 13.76
N MET A 132 -8.81 1.20 13.06
CA MET A 132 -9.11 2.50 13.66
C MET A 132 -10.37 2.46 14.54
N GLU A 133 -11.33 1.57 14.25
CA GLU A 133 -12.58 1.40 15.00
C GLU A 133 -12.36 0.80 16.41
N LEU A 134 -11.14 0.40 16.75
CA LEU A 134 -10.77 0.06 18.12
C LEU A 134 -10.83 1.26 19.08
N PHE A 135 -10.85 2.48 18.52
CA PHE A 135 -10.94 3.74 19.27
C PHE A 135 -12.30 4.42 19.06
N PRO A 136 -12.75 5.23 20.05
CA PRO A 136 -13.94 6.06 19.88
C PRO A 136 -13.76 7.05 18.72
N ALA A 137 -14.85 7.45 18.06
CA ALA A 137 -14.83 8.30 16.86
C ALA A 137 -13.95 9.56 16.97
N ASN A 138 -13.94 10.21 18.14
CA ASN A 138 -13.11 11.41 18.40
C ASN A 138 -11.59 11.13 18.52
N LYS A 139 -11.16 9.87 18.45
CA LYS A 139 -9.77 9.41 18.55
C LYS A 139 -9.33 8.56 17.36
N GLN A 140 -10.14 8.45 16.31
CA GLN A 140 -9.81 7.67 15.10
C GLN A 140 -8.92 8.47 14.13
N SER A 141 -7.83 9.04 14.64
CA SER A 141 -6.81 9.71 13.81
C SER A 141 -5.57 8.83 13.66
N LEU A 142 -4.91 8.90 12.50
CA LEU A 142 -3.70 8.11 12.23
C LEU A 142 -2.60 8.40 13.24
N GLU A 143 -2.48 9.66 13.67
CA GLU A 143 -1.54 10.13 14.67
C GLU A 143 -1.82 9.47 16.02
N HIS A 144 -3.08 9.44 16.44
CA HIS A 144 -3.47 8.81 17.70
C HIS A 144 -3.19 7.30 17.66
N PHE A 145 -3.61 6.62 16.59
CA PHE A 145 -3.37 5.19 16.42
C PHE A 145 -1.87 4.87 16.45
N THR A 146 -1.09 5.57 15.64
CA THR A 146 0.36 5.38 15.53
C THR A 146 1.03 5.58 16.88
N LYS A 147 0.71 6.69 17.58
CA LYS A 147 1.29 6.98 18.89
C LYS A 147 0.93 5.89 19.90
N TYR A 148 -0.34 5.56 20.02
CA TYR A 148 -0.84 4.60 21.01
C TYR A 148 -0.18 3.22 20.85
N PHE A 149 -0.13 2.69 19.63
CA PHE A 149 0.45 1.38 19.37
C PHE A 149 1.98 1.40 19.38
N THR A 150 2.63 2.47 18.92
CA THR A 150 4.10 2.60 18.98
C THR A 150 4.61 2.74 20.42
N ASP A 151 3.95 3.56 21.26
CA ASP A 151 4.28 3.69 22.69
C ASP A 151 4.09 2.35 23.42
N ALA A 152 3.15 1.55 22.95
CA ALA A 152 2.96 0.19 23.42
C ALA A 152 3.98 -0.81 22.84
N GLY A 153 4.91 -0.44 21.96
CA GLY A 153 5.91 -1.35 21.36
C GLY A 153 5.41 -2.14 20.14
N LEU A 154 4.36 -1.68 19.47
CA LEU A 154 3.78 -2.24 18.24
C LEU A 154 3.99 -1.30 17.06
N LYS A 155 5.25 -0.95 16.79
CA LYS A 155 5.64 -0.07 15.68
C LYS A 155 5.25 -0.68 14.32
N GLU A 156 5.48 -1.98 14.12
CA GLU A 156 5.15 -2.68 12.88
C GLU A 156 3.65 -2.61 12.53
N LEU A 157 2.78 -2.71 13.53
CA LEU A 157 1.33 -2.55 13.35
C LEU A 157 0.96 -1.12 12.96
N SER A 158 1.63 -0.14 13.57
CA SER A 158 1.44 1.29 13.28
C SER A 158 1.85 1.62 11.84
N GLU A 159 2.98 1.08 11.38
CA GLU A 159 3.45 1.21 10.00
C GLU A 159 2.52 0.50 9.02
N TYR A 160 2.02 -0.68 9.38
CA TYR A 160 1.02 -1.40 8.59
C TYR A 160 -0.24 -0.56 8.35
N VAL A 161 -0.85 0.01 9.39
CA VAL A 161 -2.06 0.83 9.27
C VAL A 161 -1.80 2.09 8.45
N ARG A 162 -0.67 2.78 8.66
CA ARG A 162 -0.27 3.92 7.84
C ARG A 162 -0.18 3.55 6.36
N ASN A 163 0.45 2.42 6.05
CA ASN A 163 0.59 1.94 4.68
C ASN A 163 -0.78 1.57 4.08
N GLN A 164 -1.68 0.93 4.84
CA GLN A 164 -3.04 0.65 4.37
C GLN A 164 -3.82 1.92 4.07
N GLN A 165 -3.76 2.94 4.94
CA GLN A 165 -4.44 4.20 4.70
C GLN A 165 -3.90 4.91 3.45
N SER A 166 -2.57 4.93 3.25
CA SER A 166 -1.98 5.51 2.03
C SER A 166 -2.41 4.76 0.77
N ILE A 167 -2.46 3.42 0.81
CA ILE A 167 -2.96 2.60 -0.31
C ILE A 167 -4.43 2.89 -0.58
N GLY A 168 -5.25 2.97 0.47
CA GLY A 168 -6.68 3.31 0.37
C GLY A 168 -6.90 4.67 -0.27
N ALA A 169 -6.20 5.71 0.21
CA ALA A 169 -6.27 7.06 -0.34
C ALA A 169 -5.88 7.10 -1.83
N ARG A 170 -4.82 6.38 -2.22
CA ARG A 170 -4.40 6.30 -3.64
C ARG A 170 -5.45 5.61 -4.52
N LYS A 171 -6.06 4.53 -4.03
CA LYS A 171 -7.12 3.81 -4.76
C LYS A 171 -8.37 4.67 -4.91
N GLU A 172 -8.78 5.37 -3.86
CA GLU A 172 -9.95 6.26 -3.92
C GLU A 172 -9.69 7.44 -4.85
N LEU A 173 -8.49 8.04 -4.78
CA LEU A 173 -8.08 9.08 -5.73
C LEU A 173 -8.13 8.59 -7.18
N GLN A 174 -7.60 7.40 -7.46
CA GLN A 174 -7.64 6.82 -8.80
C GLN A 174 -9.08 6.61 -9.29
N LYS A 175 -9.94 6.08 -8.42
CA LYS A 175 -11.35 5.82 -8.74
C LYS A 175 -12.10 7.11 -9.05
N GLU A 176 -12.04 8.11 -8.17
CA GLU A 176 -12.72 9.40 -8.39
C GLU A 176 -12.17 10.10 -9.64
N LEU A 177 -10.84 10.03 -9.87
CA LEU A 177 -10.24 10.59 -11.08
C LEU A 177 -10.82 9.95 -12.36
N GLN A 178 -10.97 8.62 -12.38
CA GLN A 178 -11.61 7.92 -13.50
C GLN A 178 -13.09 8.30 -13.66
N GLU A 179 -13.81 8.49 -12.56
CA GLU A 179 -15.20 8.95 -12.59
C GLU A 179 -15.32 10.37 -13.15
N GLN A 180 -14.50 11.31 -12.70
CA GLN A 180 -14.42 12.68 -13.25
C GLN A 180 -14.11 12.70 -14.75
N MET A 181 -13.14 11.89 -15.18
CA MET A 181 -12.82 11.75 -16.62
C MET A 181 -14.00 11.17 -17.41
N SER A 182 -14.73 10.20 -16.86
CA SER A 182 -15.90 9.59 -17.52
C SER A 182 -17.08 10.55 -17.66
N ARG A 183 -17.23 11.49 -16.71
CA ARG A 183 -18.22 12.57 -16.78
C ARG A 183 -17.82 13.69 -17.74
N GLY A 184 -16.53 13.76 -18.10
CA GLY A 184 -15.98 14.84 -18.92
C GLY A 184 -15.80 16.13 -18.13
N ASP A 185 -15.52 16.04 -16.83
CA ASP A 185 -15.33 17.21 -15.97
C ASP A 185 -14.14 18.06 -16.47
N PRO A 186 -14.20 19.41 -16.36
CA PRO A 186 -13.12 20.28 -16.82
C PRO A 186 -11.79 19.98 -16.14
N PHE A 187 -10.69 19.92 -16.89
CA PHE A 187 -9.37 19.62 -16.32
C PHE A 187 -8.96 20.55 -15.17
N LYS A 188 -9.39 21.82 -15.20
CA LYS A 188 -9.15 22.76 -14.11
C LYS A 188 -9.70 22.25 -12.77
N ASP A 189 -10.90 21.69 -12.79
CA ASP A 189 -11.59 21.21 -11.59
C ASP A 189 -10.95 19.89 -11.11
N ILE A 190 -10.60 19.01 -12.05
CA ILE A 190 -9.85 17.78 -11.77
C ILE A 190 -8.49 18.11 -11.12
N ILE A 191 -7.75 19.09 -11.67
CA ILE A 191 -6.45 19.52 -11.13
C ILE A 191 -6.60 20.07 -9.71
N LEU A 192 -7.62 20.88 -9.45
CA LEU A 192 -7.89 21.42 -8.10
C LEU A 192 -8.16 20.29 -7.10
N TYR A 193 -9.06 19.36 -7.46
CA TYR A 193 -9.37 18.20 -6.64
C TYR A 193 -8.13 17.35 -6.32
N VAL A 194 -7.34 16.99 -7.33
CA VAL A 194 -6.13 16.17 -7.13
C VAL A 194 -5.12 16.90 -6.23
N LYS A 195 -4.95 18.22 -6.38
CA LYS A 195 -4.06 19.02 -5.51
C LYS A 195 -4.55 19.08 -4.06
N GLU A 196 -5.86 19.08 -3.83
CA GLU A 196 -6.43 19.01 -2.47
C GLU A 196 -6.19 17.64 -1.84
N GLU A 197 -6.45 16.55 -2.58
CA GLU A 197 -6.22 15.19 -2.09
C GLU A 197 -4.73 14.88 -1.85
N MET A 198 -3.83 15.46 -2.65
CA MET A 198 -2.39 15.42 -2.40
C MET A 198 -2.02 16.00 -1.04
N LYS A 199 -2.54 17.19 -0.72
CA LYS A 199 -2.26 17.86 0.56
C LYS A 199 -2.89 17.12 1.73
N LYS A 200 -4.15 16.70 1.59
CA LYS A 200 -4.93 16.02 2.63
C LYS A 200 -4.33 14.67 3.02
N ASN A 201 -3.87 13.89 2.04
CA ASN A 201 -3.36 12.53 2.27
C ASN A 201 -1.83 12.43 2.18
N ASN A 202 -1.13 13.56 2.04
CA ASN A 202 0.32 13.65 1.88
C ASN A 202 0.84 12.75 0.73
N ILE A 203 0.18 12.79 -0.42
CA ILE A 203 0.55 12.01 -1.62
C ILE A 203 1.54 12.82 -2.44
N SER A 204 2.70 12.23 -2.74
CA SER A 204 3.73 12.90 -3.53
C SER A 204 3.34 13.05 -5.00
N GLU A 205 3.90 14.06 -5.67
CA GLU A 205 3.68 14.32 -7.10
C GLU A 205 4.08 13.11 -7.96
N GLN A 206 5.19 12.44 -7.63
CA GLN A 206 5.63 11.22 -8.32
C GLN A 206 4.60 10.07 -8.21
N THR A 207 3.90 9.99 -7.08
CA THR A 207 2.84 8.99 -6.91
C THR A 207 1.60 9.38 -7.71
N VAL A 208 1.22 10.66 -7.66
CA VAL A 208 0.06 11.19 -8.38
C VAL A 208 0.22 11.08 -9.88
N ILE A 209 1.37 11.43 -10.45
CA ILE A 209 1.57 11.33 -11.90
C ILE A 209 1.44 9.89 -12.40
N GLY A 210 1.88 8.91 -11.59
CA GLY A 210 1.65 7.50 -11.87
C GLY A 210 0.16 7.12 -11.86
N ILE A 211 -0.61 7.63 -10.90
CA ILE A 211 -2.06 7.41 -10.81
C ILE A 211 -2.79 8.06 -12.00
N ILE A 212 -2.41 9.29 -12.37
CA ILE A 212 -2.98 10.01 -13.51
C ILE A 212 -2.69 9.23 -14.79
N TRP A 213 -1.44 8.84 -15.02
CA TRP A 213 -1.06 8.03 -16.18
C TRP A 213 -1.89 6.75 -16.28
N SER A 214 -1.97 5.96 -15.21
CA SER A 214 -2.77 4.74 -15.19
C SER A 214 -4.26 5.00 -15.45
N SER A 215 -4.80 6.09 -14.91
CA SER A 215 -6.19 6.48 -15.11
C SER A 215 -6.46 6.86 -16.57
N VAL A 216 -5.66 7.79 -17.12
CA VAL A 216 -5.75 8.24 -18.52
C VAL A 216 -5.65 7.06 -19.48
N MET A 217 -4.67 6.16 -19.29
CA MET A 217 -4.48 5.01 -20.18
C MET A 217 -5.57 3.94 -20.07
N SER A 218 -6.36 3.94 -19.00
CA SER A 218 -7.48 3.02 -18.79
C SER A 218 -8.82 3.53 -19.32
N THR A 219 -8.92 4.80 -19.71
CA THR A 219 -10.18 5.40 -20.18
C THR A 219 -10.59 5.00 -21.59
N VAL A 220 -9.69 4.37 -22.36
CA VAL A 220 -9.90 4.07 -23.78
C VAL A 220 -9.62 2.60 -24.07
N GLU A 221 -10.45 2.01 -24.93
CA GLU A 221 -10.17 0.71 -25.52
C GLU A 221 -9.20 0.88 -26.70
N TRP A 222 -8.06 0.19 -26.59
CA TRP A 222 -6.95 0.34 -27.52
C TRP A 222 -7.08 -0.52 -28.77
N ASN A 223 -6.72 0.04 -29.92
CA ASN A 223 -6.61 -0.71 -31.15
C ASN A 223 -5.54 -1.82 -31.04
N LYS A 224 -5.75 -2.94 -31.73
CA LYS A 224 -4.80 -4.07 -31.79
C LYS A 224 -3.81 -3.97 -32.96
N LYS A 225 -4.03 -3.05 -33.90
CA LYS A 225 -3.09 -2.77 -35.00
C LYS A 225 -2.08 -1.72 -34.54
N GLU A 226 -0.80 -2.04 -34.64
CA GLU A 226 0.32 -1.25 -34.11
C GLU A 226 0.34 0.21 -34.62
N GLU A 227 0.08 0.44 -35.92
CA GLU A 227 0.07 1.80 -36.48
C GLU A 227 -1.14 2.61 -36.00
N LEU A 228 -2.32 1.99 -35.97
CA LEU A 228 -3.55 2.65 -35.54
C LEU A 228 -3.55 2.97 -34.05
N VAL A 229 -2.99 2.07 -33.22
CA VAL A 229 -2.91 2.31 -31.77
C VAL A 229 -1.95 3.44 -31.46
N ALA A 230 -0.84 3.57 -32.22
CA ALA A 230 0.09 4.68 -32.03
C ALA A 230 -0.59 6.03 -32.31
N GLU A 231 -1.32 6.16 -33.43
CA GLU A 231 -2.06 7.39 -33.75
C GLU A 231 -3.18 7.68 -32.73
N GLN A 232 -3.92 6.65 -32.33
CA GLN A 232 -4.95 6.76 -31.29
C GLN A 232 -4.35 7.25 -29.97
N ALA A 233 -3.23 6.68 -29.55
CA ALA A 233 -2.54 7.05 -28.32
C ALA A 233 -2.08 8.51 -28.34
N ILE A 234 -1.49 8.97 -29.44
CA ILE A 234 -1.07 10.38 -29.58
C ILE A 234 -2.27 11.32 -29.52
N LYS A 235 -3.37 11.00 -30.21
CA LYS A 235 -4.59 11.82 -30.16
C LYS A 235 -5.17 11.89 -28.74
N HIS A 236 -5.26 10.75 -28.07
CA HIS A 236 -5.75 10.64 -26.70
C HIS A 236 -4.87 11.41 -25.73
N LEU A 237 -3.58 11.11 -25.69
CA LEU A 237 -2.65 11.73 -24.74
C LEU A 237 -2.50 13.23 -24.95
N LYS A 238 -2.62 13.72 -26.19
CA LYS A 238 -2.63 15.16 -26.48
C LYS A 238 -3.78 15.88 -25.80
N GLN A 239 -4.94 15.25 -25.69
CA GLN A 239 -6.09 15.83 -24.97
C GLN A 239 -5.79 15.96 -23.48
N TYR A 240 -5.08 15.01 -22.88
CA TYR A 240 -4.75 14.98 -21.45
C TYR A 240 -3.43 15.67 -21.08
N SER A 241 -2.70 16.22 -22.05
CA SER A 241 -1.44 16.94 -21.80
C SER A 241 -1.56 18.05 -20.75
N PRO A 242 -2.61 18.91 -20.73
CA PRO A 242 -2.74 19.94 -19.69
C PRO A 242 -2.88 19.37 -18.28
N LEU A 243 -3.54 18.22 -18.13
CA LEU A 243 -3.66 17.53 -16.85
C LEU A 243 -2.30 16.94 -16.42
N LEU A 244 -1.60 16.28 -17.33
CA LEU A 244 -0.28 15.69 -17.04
C LEU A 244 0.74 16.77 -16.67
N ALA A 245 0.79 17.87 -17.44
CA ALA A 245 1.68 19.02 -17.20
C ALA A 245 1.52 19.62 -15.80
N ALA A 246 0.28 19.64 -15.27
CA ALA A 246 0.01 20.17 -13.94
C ALA A 246 0.63 19.34 -12.79
N PHE A 247 1.09 18.12 -13.06
CA PHE A 247 1.70 17.18 -12.11
C PHE A 247 3.06 16.63 -12.58
N THR A 248 3.71 17.36 -13.48
CA THR A 248 5.09 17.16 -13.92
C THR A 248 5.87 18.47 -13.77
N THR A 249 5.80 19.07 -12.58
CA THR A 249 6.45 20.34 -12.24
C THR A 249 7.86 20.16 -11.69
N GLN A 250 8.23 18.92 -11.38
CA GLN A 250 9.56 18.54 -10.89
C GLN A 250 10.20 17.55 -11.87
N GLY A 251 11.51 17.66 -12.08
CA GLY A 251 12.25 16.70 -12.93
C GLY A 251 12.11 15.24 -12.48
N GLN A 252 11.90 15.00 -11.17
CA GLN A 252 11.65 13.65 -10.66
C GLN A 252 10.25 13.10 -11.03
N SER A 253 9.21 13.93 -11.06
CA SER A 253 7.87 13.52 -11.54
C SER A 253 7.86 13.27 -13.04
N GLU A 254 8.56 14.11 -13.81
CA GLU A 254 8.75 13.94 -15.25
C GLU A 254 9.45 12.61 -15.55
N LEU A 255 10.58 12.34 -14.87
CA LEU A 255 11.28 11.07 -15.00
C LEU A 255 10.38 9.89 -14.59
N THR A 256 9.58 10.03 -13.53
CA THR A 256 8.63 8.98 -13.11
C THR A 256 7.59 8.70 -14.20
N LEU A 257 7.05 9.73 -14.84
CA LEU A 257 6.14 9.58 -15.98
C LEU A 257 6.84 8.87 -17.14
N LEU A 258 8.06 9.26 -17.49
CA LEU A 258 8.83 8.65 -18.58
C LEU A 258 9.08 7.15 -18.35
N LEU A 259 9.40 6.75 -17.11
CA LEU A 259 9.52 5.34 -16.73
C LEU A 259 8.19 4.59 -16.84
N LYS A 260 7.07 5.25 -16.51
CA LYS A 260 5.73 4.67 -16.65
C LYS A 260 5.32 4.47 -18.10
N ILE A 261 5.68 5.40 -18.99
CA ILE A 261 5.49 5.26 -20.44
C ILE A 261 6.32 4.10 -20.96
N GLN A 262 7.60 4.00 -20.58
CA GLN A 262 8.50 2.91 -20.98
C GLN A 262 7.93 1.55 -20.56
N GLU A 263 7.53 1.43 -19.29
CA GLU A 263 6.91 0.22 -18.75
C GLU A 263 5.64 -0.16 -19.53
N TYR A 264 4.75 0.79 -19.76
CA TYR A 264 3.50 0.55 -20.49
C TYR A 264 3.74 0.11 -21.94
N CYS A 265 4.63 0.81 -22.66
CA CYS A 265 4.96 0.48 -24.05
C CYS A 265 5.63 -0.89 -24.20
N TYR A 266 6.36 -1.35 -23.17
CA TYR A 266 6.97 -2.68 -23.15
C TYR A 266 5.96 -3.77 -22.83
N ASP A 267 5.15 -3.56 -21.79
CA ASP A 267 4.17 -4.55 -21.32
C ASP A 267 3.01 -4.71 -22.33
N ASN A 268 2.78 -3.73 -23.21
CA ASN A 268 1.82 -3.79 -24.31
C ASN A 268 2.52 -3.78 -25.69
N ILE A 269 2.59 -4.95 -26.33
CA ILE A 269 3.35 -5.15 -27.57
C ILE A 269 2.93 -4.22 -28.71
N HIS A 270 1.66 -3.78 -28.74
CA HIS A 270 1.14 -2.88 -29.78
C HIS A 270 1.66 -1.44 -29.62
N PHE A 271 2.18 -1.08 -28.45
CA PHE A 271 2.72 0.26 -28.15
C PHE A 271 4.24 0.35 -28.35
N MET A 272 4.91 -0.72 -28.77
CA MET A 272 6.36 -0.74 -28.93
C MET A 272 6.89 0.36 -29.86
N LYS A 273 6.17 0.70 -30.94
CA LYS A 273 6.50 1.84 -31.85
C LYS A 273 5.89 3.18 -31.43
N ALA A 274 5.08 3.21 -30.39
CA ALA A 274 4.44 4.45 -29.91
C ALA A 274 5.34 5.23 -28.95
N PHE A 275 6.29 4.57 -28.29
CA PHE A 275 7.13 5.17 -27.23
C PHE A 275 7.75 6.51 -27.63
N GLN A 276 8.56 6.53 -28.70
CA GLN A 276 9.19 7.78 -29.17
C GLN A 276 8.15 8.87 -29.48
N LYS A 277 7.05 8.51 -30.16
CA LYS A 277 6.00 9.48 -30.52
C LYS A 277 5.36 10.10 -29.28
N ILE A 278 5.14 9.31 -28.23
CA ILE A 278 4.57 9.78 -26.96
C ILE A 278 5.55 10.74 -26.27
N VAL A 279 6.83 10.39 -26.20
CA VAL A 279 7.84 11.26 -25.57
C VAL A 279 7.98 12.58 -26.33
N VAL A 280 8.02 12.54 -27.66
CA VAL A 280 8.08 13.76 -28.49
C VAL A 280 6.81 14.61 -28.33
N LEU A 281 5.62 13.99 -28.24
CA LEU A 281 4.38 14.71 -27.94
C LEU A 281 4.46 15.43 -26.60
N PHE A 282 4.90 14.73 -25.55
CA PHE A 282 4.97 15.28 -24.20
C PHE A 282 6.05 16.34 -24.05
N TYR A 283 7.17 16.23 -24.77
CA TYR A 283 8.14 17.31 -24.88
C TYR A 283 7.52 18.57 -25.50
N LYS A 284 6.87 18.42 -26.67
CA LYS A 284 6.22 19.55 -27.36
C LYS A 284 5.04 20.16 -26.59
N ALA A 285 4.44 19.40 -25.68
CA ALA A 285 3.31 19.83 -24.87
C ALA A 285 3.74 20.31 -23.47
N GLU A 286 5.04 20.51 -23.23
CA GLU A 286 5.59 20.97 -21.95
C GLU A 286 5.24 20.06 -20.76
N VAL A 287 5.02 18.77 -21.03
CA VAL A 287 4.81 17.74 -20.00
C VAL A 287 6.16 17.12 -19.58
N LEU A 288 7.12 17.04 -20.50
CA LEU A 288 8.49 16.59 -20.24
C LEU A 288 9.46 17.66 -20.72
N SER A 289 10.40 18.04 -19.87
CA SER A 289 11.54 18.87 -20.22
C SER A 289 12.70 18.03 -20.75
N GLU A 290 13.74 18.72 -21.24
CA GLU A 290 14.92 18.08 -21.82
C GLU A 290 15.72 17.27 -20.79
N GLU A 291 15.98 17.84 -19.62
CA GLU A 291 16.86 17.23 -18.60
C GLU A 291 16.40 15.81 -18.18
N PRO A 292 15.12 15.54 -17.86
CA PRO A 292 14.66 14.19 -17.52
C PRO A 292 14.73 13.20 -18.70
N ILE A 293 14.55 13.67 -19.94
CA ILE A 293 14.67 12.83 -21.13
C ILE A 293 16.13 12.41 -21.33
N LEU A 294 17.08 13.35 -21.23
CA LEU A 294 18.50 13.07 -21.33
C LEU A 294 18.98 12.14 -20.19
N LYS A 295 18.53 12.39 -18.96
CA LYS A 295 18.82 11.56 -17.79
C LYS A 295 18.30 10.12 -17.96
N TRP A 296 17.07 9.96 -18.43
CA TRP A 296 16.51 8.65 -18.75
C TRP A 296 17.34 7.91 -19.80
N TYR A 297 17.71 8.61 -20.88
CA TYR A 297 18.49 8.01 -21.97
C TYR A 297 19.87 7.54 -21.50
N LYS A 298 20.53 8.32 -20.64
CA LYS A 298 21.87 8.03 -20.12
C LYS A 298 21.89 6.81 -19.19
N ASP A 299 21.13 6.86 -18.10
CA ASP A 299 21.27 5.85 -17.03
C ASP A 299 20.01 5.59 -16.19
N ALA A 300 18.96 6.41 -16.28
CA ALA A 300 17.77 6.22 -15.45
C ALA A 300 16.69 5.30 -16.06
N HIS A 301 16.87 4.78 -17.28
CA HIS A 301 15.92 3.89 -17.95
C HIS A 301 15.77 2.51 -17.31
N LEU A 302 14.59 1.89 -17.48
CA LEU A 302 14.35 0.52 -17.04
C LEU A 302 15.04 -0.50 -17.96
N ALA A 303 15.29 -1.70 -17.46
CA ALA A 303 15.73 -2.83 -18.29
C ALA A 303 14.67 -3.27 -19.32
N LYS A 304 13.38 -3.03 -19.01
CA LYS A 304 12.22 -3.33 -19.87
C LYS A 304 12.33 -2.58 -21.21
N GLY A 305 12.58 -3.31 -22.30
CA GLY A 305 12.64 -2.74 -23.65
C GLY A 305 13.84 -1.82 -23.92
N LYS A 306 14.87 -1.84 -23.06
CA LYS A 306 16.03 -0.92 -23.09
C LYS A 306 16.63 -0.73 -24.49
N SER A 307 17.08 -1.82 -25.13
CA SER A 307 17.77 -1.73 -26.43
C SER A 307 16.88 -1.11 -27.51
N VAL A 308 15.60 -1.46 -27.53
CA VAL A 308 14.64 -0.98 -28.52
C VAL A 308 14.34 0.50 -28.31
N PHE A 309 14.04 0.91 -27.08
CA PHE A 309 13.64 2.29 -26.81
C PHE A 309 14.80 3.29 -26.87
N LEU A 310 16.02 2.88 -26.47
CA LEU A 310 17.20 3.72 -26.68
C LEU A 310 17.45 3.93 -28.18
N GLU A 311 17.37 2.88 -29.00
CA GLU A 311 17.54 3.04 -30.45
C GLU A 311 16.47 3.96 -31.06
N GLN A 312 15.20 3.83 -30.66
CA GLN A 312 14.12 4.71 -31.11
C GLN A 312 14.35 6.18 -30.72
N MET A 313 14.94 6.44 -29.55
CA MET A 313 15.12 7.79 -29.03
C MET A 313 16.40 8.47 -29.52
N LYS A 314 17.35 7.71 -30.08
CA LYS A 314 18.69 8.19 -30.45
C LYS A 314 18.68 9.50 -31.23
N LYS A 315 17.97 9.54 -32.37
CA LYS A 315 17.90 10.75 -33.22
C LYS A 315 17.28 11.95 -32.51
N PHE A 316 16.30 11.71 -31.64
CA PHE A 316 15.64 12.79 -30.90
C PHE A 316 16.54 13.33 -29.79
N VAL A 317 17.29 12.46 -29.11
CA VAL A 317 18.27 12.86 -28.09
C VAL A 317 19.48 13.58 -28.70
N GLU A 318 19.96 13.15 -29.87
CA GLU A 318 20.99 13.87 -30.63
C GLU A 318 20.49 15.27 -31.00
N TRP A 319 19.23 15.40 -31.44
CA TRP A 319 18.63 16.70 -31.73
C TRP A 319 18.52 17.61 -30.49
N LEU A 320 18.09 17.08 -29.34
CA LEU A 320 17.99 17.85 -28.09
C LEU A 320 19.35 18.47 -27.71
N LYS A 321 20.41 17.64 -27.66
CA LYS A 321 21.76 18.10 -27.32
C LYS A 321 22.29 19.17 -28.27
N ASN A 322 22.06 19.01 -29.57
CA ASN A 322 22.54 19.98 -30.55
C ASN A 322 21.76 21.30 -30.49
N ALA A 323 20.46 21.26 -30.15
CA ALA A 323 19.65 22.46 -29.99
C ALA A 323 20.11 23.31 -28.79
N GLU A 324 20.62 22.68 -27.74
CA GLU A 324 21.23 23.36 -26.58
C GLU A 324 22.56 24.04 -26.99
N GLU A 325 23.44 23.33 -27.72
CA GLU A 325 24.75 23.85 -28.18
C GLU A 325 24.65 25.06 -29.14
N GLU A 326 23.63 25.10 -30.01
CA GLU A 326 23.37 26.26 -30.88
C GLU A 326 22.84 27.48 -30.09
N SER A 327 22.11 27.26 -29.00
CA SER A 327 21.56 28.35 -28.18
C SER A 327 22.57 28.98 -27.22
N GLU A 328 23.55 28.21 -26.73
CA GLU A 328 24.64 28.74 -25.88
C GLU A 328 25.69 29.52 -26.69
N SER A 329 25.97 29.09 -27.93
CA SER A 329 26.96 29.74 -28.80
C SER A 329 26.50 31.10 -29.35
N GLU A 330 25.20 31.34 -29.49
CA GLU A 330 24.66 32.66 -29.85
C GLU A 330 24.77 33.69 -28.71
N THR A 331 24.93 33.25 -27.45
CA THR A 331 25.14 34.14 -26.30
C THR A 331 26.60 34.53 -26.06
N GLU A 332 27.57 33.81 -26.63
CA GLU A 332 29.00 34.14 -26.48
C GLU A 332 29.57 34.97 -27.64
N GLU A 333 28.86 35.11 -28.77
CA GLU A 333 29.26 36.00 -29.88
C GLU A 333 28.65 37.42 -29.80
N GLY A 334 28.01 37.75 -28.67
CA GLY A 334 27.27 39.00 -28.45
C GLY A 334 27.87 40.03 -27.50
N ASP A 335 29.12 39.86 -27.03
CA ASP A 335 29.81 40.79 -26.12
C ASP A 335 31.01 41.51 -26.77
#